data_AF-A0A7S2ME26-F1
#
_entry.id   AF-A0A7S2ME26-F1
#
_cell.length_a   1.000
_cell.length_b   1.000
_cell.length_c   1.000
_cell.angle_alpha   90.00
_cell.angle_beta   90.00
_cell.angle_gamma   90.00
#
_symmetry.space_group_name_H-M   'P 1'
#
loop_
_entity.id
_entity.type
_entity.pdbx_description
1 polymer ?
#
loop_
_entity_poly.entity_id
_entity_poly.type
_entity_poly.pdbx_seq_one_letter_code
_entity_poly.pdbx_strand_id
1 'polypeptide(L)'
;VVDDAHSKVVTGVCLDSQAAVMLTVSFDGTAKLWQAADMAHLWTYSLDAPATCAAWRPDDKAFAVGMDDGTWSTRELKPTRAEARAMAEERLRKRPKVKGELRGIDAEPMADDEVIEAPKRKARRASCGKEVDVFLRKYEYRKLVEHMIQPSTNELVGFAILDELLQRGALSKALYNLGEKLCLACLRWFSKVFVKGDSLQHHLFEEAIHTLLDHNHCLNPPATPELTDAVDKLSSKMGEELKRQEVMMETSGMFRSIMLV
;
A
#
# COMPACT_ATOMS: atom_id res chain seq x y z
N VAL A 1 -36.33 0.63 -5.70
CA VAL A 1 -35.59 -0.29 -6.60
C VAL A 1 -34.13 0.02 -6.40
N VAL A 2 -33.32 -0.96 -6.05
CA VAL A 2 -31.89 -0.74 -5.79
C VAL A 2 -31.22 -0.55 -7.15
N ASP A 3 -30.66 0.63 -7.42
CA ASP A 3 -30.13 1.02 -8.75
C ASP A 3 -28.95 0.17 -9.24
N ASP A 4 -28.40 -0.70 -8.39
CA ASP A 4 -27.28 -1.58 -8.73
C ASP A 4 -27.57 -3.04 -8.34
N ALA A 5 -28.71 -3.60 -8.75
CA ALA A 5 -29.08 -4.99 -8.47
C ALA A 5 -28.25 -5.99 -9.30
N HIS A 6 -28.82 -6.62 -10.31
CA HIS A 6 -28.13 -7.51 -11.25
C HIS A 6 -28.61 -7.23 -12.67
N SER A 7 -27.74 -7.41 -13.65
CA SER A 7 -28.07 -7.14 -15.06
C SER A 7 -28.83 -8.29 -15.72
N LYS A 8 -28.69 -9.50 -15.18
CA LYS A 8 -29.37 -10.72 -15.64
C LYS A 8 -30.12 -11.39 -14.50
N VAL A 9 -30.67 -12.57 -14.79
CA VAL A 9 -31.47 -13.37 -13.85
C VAL A 9 -30.62 -13.78 -12.64
N VAL A 10 -31.18 -13.55 -11.46
CA VAL A 10 -30.64 -14.03 -10.18
C VAL A 10 -30.97 -15.51 -10.05
N THR A 11 -29.94 -16.35 -9.95
CA THR A 11 -30.04 -17.81 -9.93
C THR A 11 -30.04 -18.37 -8.51
N GLY A 12 -29.41 -17.67 -7.57
CA GLY A 12 -29.31 -18.10 -6.18
C GLY A 12 -29.25 -16.93 -5.20
N VAL A 13 -29.86 -17.14 -4.03
CA VAL A 13 -29.78 -16.24 -2.88
C VAL A 13 -29.47 -17.06 -1.65
N CYS A 14 -28.52 -16.61 -0.85
CA CYS A 14 -28.15 -17.25 0.40
C CYS A 14 -27.97 -16.22 1.51
N LEU A 15 -28.31 -16.61 2.74
CA LEU A 15 -28.15 -15.79 3.93
C LEU A 15 -27.04 -16.35 4.81
N ASP A 16 -26.39 -15.43 5.52
CA ASP A 16 -25.44 -15.72 6.59
C ASP A 16 -26.11 -16.40 7.80
N SER A 17 -25.37 -17.06 8.68
CA SER A 17 -25.95 -17.73 9.86
C SER A 17 -26.67 -16.75 10.79
N GLN A 18 -26.18 -15.50 10.85
CA GLN A 18 -26.77 -14.41 11.64
C GLN A 18 -27.78 -13.57 10.84
N ALA A 19 -28.06 -13.94 9.59
CA ALA A 19 -28.91 -13.17 8.66
C ALA A 19 -28.53 -11.69 8.52
N ALA A 20 -27.29 -11.30 8.87
CA ALA A 20 -26.81 -9.93 8.75
C ALA A 20 -26.40 -9.59 7.31
N VAL A 21 -25.96 -10.61 6.57
CA VAL A 21 -25.44 -10.48 5.21
C VAL A 21 -26.22 -11.41 4.28
N MET A 22 -26.52 -10.91 3.10
CA MET A 22 -27.16 -11.65 2.02
C MET A 22 -26.24 -11.72 0.81
N LEU A 23 -26.07 -12.92 0.26
CA LEU A 23 -25.32 -13.17 -0.95
C LEU A 23 -26.30 -13.46 -2.09
N THR A 24 -26.24 -12.65 -3.14
CA THR A 24 -27.01 -12.85 -4.37
C THR A 24 -26.08 -13.21 -5.52
N VAL A 25 -26.51 -14.17 -6.33
CA VAL A 25 -25.71 -14.70 -7.43
C VAL A 25 -26.53 -14.66 -8.70
N SER A 26 -25.89 -14.24 -9.79
CA SER A 26 -26.57 -13.98 -11.06
C SER A 26 -25.84 -14.61 -12.24
N PHE A 27 -26.62 -14.85 -13.30
CA PHE A 27 -26.11 -15.32 -14.58
C PHE A 27 -25.30 -14.25 -15.35
N ASP A 28 -25.17 -13.03 -14.79
CA ASP A 28 -24.26 -11.99 -15.29
C ASP A 28 -22.79 -12.24 -14.96
N GLY A 29 -22.48 -13.32 -14.23
CA GLY A 29 -21.12 -13.63 -13.79
C GLY A 29 -20.70 -12.80 -12.59
N THR A 30 -21.65 -12.23 -11.85
CA THR A 30 -21.39 -11.52 -10.61
C THR A 30 -22.10 -12.16 -9.42
N ALA A 31 -21.39 -12.21 -8.30
CA ALA A 31 -21.97 -12.44 -6.99
C ALA A 31 -21.87 -11.15 -6.18
N LYS A 32 -22.99 -10.67 -5.66
CA LYS A 32 -23.04 -9.45 -4.86
C LYS A 32 -23.36 -9.77 -3.42
N LEU A 33 -22.70 -9.04 -2.53
CA LEU A 33 -22.88 -9.13 -1.09
C LEU A 33 -23.64 -7.90 -0.61
N TRP A 34 -24.70 -8.12 0.15
CA TRP A 34 -25.62 -7.11 0.63
C TRP A 34 -25.72 -7.15 2.15
N GLN A 35 -25.84 -5.99 2.77
CA GLN A 35 -26.26 -5.90 4.15
C GLN A 35 -27.78 -6.13 4.21
N ALA A 36 -28.24 -7.12 4.97
CA ALA A 36 -29.64 -7.51 4.97
C ALA A 36 -30.57 -6.44 5.58
N ALA A 37 -30.08 -5.65 6.53
CA ALA A 37 -30.85 -4.60 7.20
C ALA A 37 -31.14 -3.41 6.28
N ASP A 38 -30.11 -2.91 5.59
CA ASP A 38 -30.17 -1.67 4.81
C ASP A 38 -30.31 -1.92 3.30
N MET A 39 -30.22 -3.19 2.88
CA MET A 39 -30.08 -3.61 1.47
C MET A 39 -28.96 -2.83 0.76
N ALA A 40 -27.92 -2.46 1.52
CA ALA A 40 -26.77 -1.75 1.03
C ALA A 40 -25.79 -2.72 0.38
N HIS A 41 -25.30 -2.36 -0.81
CA HIS A 41 -24.30 -3.12 -1.52
C HIS A 41 -22.95 -3.02 -0.80
N LEU A 42 -22.39 -4.16 -0.39
CA LEU A 42 -21.08 -4.23 0.27
C LEU A 42 -19.98 -4.48 -0.75
N TRP A 43 -20.09 -5.58 -1.50
CA TRP A 43 -19.05 -6.04 -2.42
C TRP A 43 -19.60 -6.75 -3.64
N THR A 44 -19.00 -6.48 -4.80
CA THR A 44 -19.22 -7.22 -6.04
C THR A 44 -18.04 -8.18 -6.27
N TYR A 45 -18.35 -9.44 -6.51
CA TYR A 45 -17.40 -10.45 -6.94
C TYR A 45 -17.61 -10.76 -8.41
N SER A 46 -16.59 -10.52 -9.23
CA SER A 46 -16.57 -11.05 -10.60
C SER A 46 -16.18 -12.53 -10.56
N LEU A 47 -16.95 -13.33 -11.29
CA LEU A 47 -16.72 -14.75 -11.53
C LEU A 47 -16.33 -14.93 -12.99
N ASP A 48 -15.56 -15.99 -13.26
CA ASP A 48 -15.08 -16.27 -14.62
C ASP A 48 -16.19 -16.87 -15.52
N ALA A 49 -17.23 -17.43 -14.91
CA ALA A 49 -18.36 -18.03 -15.58
C ALA A 49 -19.70 -17.66 -14.90
N PRO A 50 -20.85 -17.81 -15.60
CA PRO A 50 -22.16 -17.57 -15.03
C PRO A 50 -22.41 -18.50 -13.84
N ALA A 51 -22.94 -17.96 -12.76
CA ALA A 51 -23.14 -18.74 -11.56
C ALA A 51 -24.57 -19.25 -11.44
N THR A 52 -24.69 -20.50 -10.99
CA THR A 52 -25.92 -21.30 -11.00
C THR A 52 -26.47 -21.52 -9.60
N CYS A 53 -25.59 -21.68 -8.61
CA CYS A 53 -25.97 -21.90 -7.22
C CYS A 53 -24.98 -21.24 -6.26
N ALA A 54 -25.45 -21.00 -5.04
CA ALA A 54 -24.64 -20.46 -3.96
C ALA A 54 -24.99 -21.14 -2.65
N ALA A 55 -23.98 -21.39 -1.83
CA ALA A 55 -24.14 -21.95 -0.50
C ALA A 55 -23.23 -21.23 0.49
N TRP A 56 -23.81 -20.83 1.61
CA TRP A 56 -23.09 -20.24 2.73
C TRP A 56 -22.71 -21.32 3.73
N ARG A 57 -21.49 -21.24 4.30
CA ARG A 57 -21.07 -22.17 5.35
C ARG A 57 -21.67 -21.73 6.69
N PRO A 58 -22.21 -22.62 7.53
CA PRO A 58 -22.81 -22.25 8.82
C PRO A 58 -21.86 -21.57 9.83
N ASP A 59 -20.54 -21.64 9.63
CA ASP A 59 -19.56 -20.97 10.48
C ASP A 59 -19.23 -19.54 10.00
N ASP A 60 -19.85 -19.06 8.92
CA ASP A 60 -19.65 -17.75 8.29
C ASP A 60 -18.22 -17.44 7.83
N LYS A 61 -17.35 -18.45 7.83
CA LYS A 61 -15.94 -18.33 7.41
C LYS A 61 -15.75 -18.49 5.91
N ALA A 62 -16.71 -19.07 5.20
CA ALA A 62 -16.58 -19.29 3.77
C ALA A 62 -17.95 -19.39 3.09
N PHE A 63 -17.97 -19.10 1.80
CA PHE A 63 -19.09 -19.41 0.92
C PHE A 63 -18.58 -20.08 -0.36
N ALA A 64 -19.46 -20.85 -0.99
CA ALA A 64 -19.21 -21.52 -2.25
C ALA A 64 -20.21 -21.03 -3.30
N VAL A 65 -19.72 -20.84 -4.53
CA VAL A 65 -20.52 -20.49 -5.69
C VAL A 65 -20.25 -21.52 -6.79
N GLY A 66 -21.30 -22.20 -7.24
CA GLY A 66 -21.24 -23.11 -8.37
C GLY A 66 -21.42 -22.35 -9.69
N MET A 67 -20.62 -22.70 -10.68
CA MET A 67 -20.63 -22.09 -12.01
C MET A 67 -21.15 -23.09 -13.07
N ASP A 68 -21.58 -22.56 -14.22
CA ASP A 68 -22.15 -23.35 -15.32
C ASP A 68 -21.10 -24.21 -16.05
N ASP A 69 -19.82 -23.85 -15.97
CA ASP A 69 -18.69 -24.60 -16.54
C ASP A 69 -18.35 -25.89 -15.77
N GLY A 70 -19.11 -26.20 -14.73
CA GLY A 70 -18.89 -27.34 -13.84
C GLY A 70 -17.83 -27.10 -12.77
N THR A 71 -17.25 -25.90 -12.72
CA THR A 71 -16.35 -25.49 -11.65
C THR A 71 -17.13 -24.80 -10.52
N TRP A 72 -16.51 -24.73 -9.34
CA TRP A 72 -17.08 -24.04 -8.18
C TRP A 72 -15.98 -23.23 -7.51
N SER A 73 -16.30 -22.00 -7.13
CA SER A 73 -15.39 -21.12 -6.42
C SER A 73 -15.70 -21.13 -4.93
N THR A 74 -14.67 -21.29 -4.10
CA THR A 74 -14.77 -21.05 -2.67
C THR A 74 -14.09 -19.74 -2.34
N ARG A 75 -14.68 -19.00 -1.40
CA ARG A 75 -14.04 -17.83 -0.83
C ARG A 75 -14.10 -17.93 0.66
N GLU A 76 -12.93 -17.90 1.28
CA GLU A 76 -12.80 -17.75 2.72
C GLU A 76 -12.91 -16.26 3.06
N LEU A 77 -13.88 -15.92 3.92
CA LEU A 77 -13.93 -14.60 4.51
C LEU A 77 -12.74 -14.45 5.45
N LYS A 78 -12.00 -13.35 5.29
CA LYS A 78 -10.97 -13.01 6.27
C LYS A 78 -11.66 -12.77 7.61
N PRO A 79 -11.18 -13.38 8.71
CA PRO A 79 -11.76 -13.14 10.02
C PRO A 79 -11.72 -11.65 10.30
N THR A 80 -12.79 -11.13 10.89
CA THR A 80 -12.84 -9.71 11.24
C THR A 80 -11.66 -9.34 12.14
N ARG A 81 -11.26 -8.07 12.16
CA ARG A 81 -10.14 -7.62 13.01
C ARG A 81 -10.35 -8.00 14.49
N ALA A 82 -11.60 -8.09 14.93
CA ALA A 82 -11.98 -8.55 16.27
C ALA A 82 -11.76 -10.06 16.45
N GLU A 83 -12.25 -10.89 15.52
CA GLU A 83 -12.03 -12.35 15.54
C GLU A 83 -10.55 -12.72 15.41
N ALA A 84 -9.80 -12.01 14.56
CA ALA A 84 -8.37 -12.20 14.41
C ALA A 84 -7.62 -11.85 15.70
N ARG A 85 -8.09 -10.85 16.45
CA ARG A 85 -7.56 -10.50 17.79
C ARG A 85 -7.89 -11.59 18.81
N ALA A 86 -9.15 -12.04 18.88
CA ALA A 86 -9.57 -13.11 19.78
C ALA A 86 -8.80 -14.42 19.52
N MET A 87 -8.65 -14.82 18.24
CA MET A 87 -7.86 -15.99 17.87
C MET A 87 -6.37 -15.83 18.20
N ALA A 88 -5.82 -14.62 18.07
CA ALA A 88 -4.43 -14.35 18.45
C ALA A 88 -4.23 -14.41 19.97
N GLU A 89 -5.17 -13.90 20.75
CA GLU A 89 -5.17 -13.98 22.21
C GLU A 89 -5.32 -15.42 22.71
N GLU A 90 -6.21 -16.20 22.10
CA GLU A 90 -6.37 -17.62 22.42
C GLU A 90 -5.12 -18.43 22.07
N ARG A 91 -4.48 -18.15 20.92
CA ARG A 91 -3.19 -18.73 20.56
C ARG A 91 -2.08 -18.35 21.53
N LEU A 92 -2.09 -17.13 22.06
CA LEU A 92 -1.14 -16.67 23.09
C LEU A 92 -1.38 -17.38 24.43
N ARG A 93 -2.64 -17.59 24.82
CA ARG A 93 -3.00 -18.37 26.04
C ARG A 93 -2.55 -19.82 25.94
N LYS A 94 -2.68 -20.43 24.76
CA LYS A 94 -2.30 -21.84 24.51
C LYS A 94 -0.79 -22.04 24.27
N ARG A 95 0.01 -20.98 24.21
CA ARG A 95 1.47 -21.12 24.09
C ARG A 95 2.04 -21.70 25.37
N PRO A 96 2.84 -22.79 25.30
CA PRO A 96 3.54 -23.29 26.48
C PRO A 96 4.44 -22.17 27.01
N LYS A 97 4.23 -21.76 28.26
CA LYS A 97 5.14 -20.84 28.94
C LYS A 97 6.49 -21.55 29.06
N VAL A 98 7.50 -21.05 28.34
CA VAL A 98 8.88 -21.49 28.54
C VAL A 98 9.25 -21.11 29.97
N LYS A 99 9.25 -22.07 30.88
CA LYS A 99 9.78 -21.91 32.24
C LYS A 99 11.30 -21.78 32.14
N GLY A 100 11.78 -20.56 31.94
CA GLY A 100 13.16 -20.20 32.24
C GLY A 100 13.21 -19.68 33.67
N GLU A 101 14.17 -20.16 34.46
CA GLU A 101 14.47 -19.68 35.81
C GLU A 101 15.11 -18.29 35.76
N LEU A 102 14.33 -17.28 35.38
CA LEU A 102 14.71 -15.88 35.57
C LEU A 102 13.97 -15.39 36.82
N ARG A 103 14.73 -15.07 37.88
CA ARG A 103 14.19 -14.48 39.11
C ARG A 103 13.43 -13.19 38.77
N GLY A 104 12.21 -13.05 39.28
CA GLY A 104 11.39 -11.83 39.15
C GLY A 104 10.27 -11.86 38.11
N ILE A 105 10.05 -12.97 37.40
CA ILE A 105 8.92 -13.10 36.45
C ILE A 105 7.55 -13.21 37.16
N ASP A 106 7.53 -13.75 38.38
CA ASP A 106 6.31 -13.98 39.15
C ASP A 106 5.94 -12.80 40.08
N ALA A 107 6.59 -11.64 39.92
CA ALA A 107 6.24 -10.44 40.67
C ALA A 107 4.93 -9.86 40.12
N GLU A 108 3.85 -10.04 40.88
CA GLU A 108 2.58 -9.39 40.59
C GLU A 108 2.68 -7.88 40.90
N PRO A 109 2.22 -7.01 40.00
CA PRO A 109 2.24 -5.57 40.24
C PRO A 109 1.35 -5.23 41.44
N MET A 110 1.81 -4.31 42.30
CA MET A 110 1.00 -3.80 43.39
C MET A 110 -0.10 -2.86 42.86
N ALA A 111 -1.13 -2.61 43.67
CA ALA A 111 -2.30 -1.80 43.27
C ALA A 111 -1.95 -0.35 42.86
N ASP A 112 -0.79 0.16 43.29
CA ASP A 112 -0.31 1.51 43.00
C ASP A 112 0.75 1.55 41.87
N ASP A 113 1.08 0.41 41.25
CA ASP A 113 2.08 0.35 40.18
C ASP A 113 1.46 0.66 38.80
N GLU A 114 2.00 1.66 38.10
CA GLU A 114 1.73 1.86 36.68
C GLU A 114 2.41 0.76 35.85
N VAL A 115 1.65 -0.27 35.48
CA VAL A 115 2.12 -1.36 34.62
C VAL A 115 2.28 -0.85 33.18
N ILE A 116 3.49 -0.42 32.85
CA ILE A 116 3.87 -0.18 31.46
C ILE A 116 4.06 -1.54 30.80
N GLU A 117 3.03 -2.04 30.11
CA GLU A 117 3.19 -3.18 29.21
C GLU A 117 4.31 -2.84 28.22
N ALA A 118 5.48 -3.46 28.39
CA ALA A 118 6.58 -3.29 27.45
C ALA A 118 6.00 -3.51 26.06
N PRO A 119 6.13 -2.54 25.12
CA PRO A 119 5.51 -2.68 23.81
C PRO A 119 6.03 -3.98 23.26
N LYS A 120 5.12 -4.97 23.09
CA LYS A 120 5.43 -6.28 22.52
C LYS A 120 6.37 -5.98 21.38
N ARG A 121 7.64 -6.40 21.48
CA ARG A 121 8.63 -6.20 20.42
C ARG A 121 8.00 -6.85 19.20
N LYS A 122 7.27 -6.08 18.39
CA LYS A 122 6.65 -6.53 17.16
C LYS A 122 7.80 -7.21 16.47
N ALA A 123 7.71 -8.53 16.25
CA ALA A 123 8.77 -9.29 15.62
C ALA A 123 9.22 -8.44 14.45
N ARG A 124 10.39 -7.80 14.59
CA ARG A 124 10.77 -6.63 13.78
C ARG A 124 10.70 -7.15 12.35
N ARG A 125 9.67 -6.75 11.60
CA ARG A 125 9.33 -7.35 10.31
C ARG A 125 10.64 -7.41 9.52
N ALA A 126 11.03 -8.62 9.14
CA ALA A 126 12.06 -8.83 8.14
C ALA A 126 11.62 -8.05 6.89
N SER A 127 12.46 -7.41 6.09
CA SER A 127 13.92 -7.38 6.01
C SER A 127 14.41 -6.05 5.38
N CYS A 128 13.53 -5.25 4.78
CA CYS A 128 13.90 -4.04 4.03
C CYS A 128 14.06 -2.79 4.92
N GLY A 129 13.14 -2.53 5.86
CA GLY A 129 13.22 -1.35 6.73
C GLY A 129 14.38 -1.35 7.73
N LYS A 130 14.94 -2.53 8.05
CA LYS A 130 16.03 -2.65 9.04
C LYS A 130 17.34 -2.07 8.53
N GLU A 131 17.63 -2.26 7.25
CA GLU A 131 18.87 -1.76 6.64
C GLU A 131 18.83 -0.23 6.53
N VAL A 132 17.70 0.31 6.06
CA VAL A 132 17.42 1.75 6.01
C VAL A 132 17.59 2.40 7.38
N ASP A 133 16.99 1.85 8.43
CA ASP A 133 17.13 2.33 9.80
C ASP A 133 18.58 2.32 10.30
N VAL A 134 19.35 1.29 9.94
CA VAL A 134 20.76 1.18 10.33
C VAL A 134 21.60 2.23 9.62
N PHE A 135 21.38 2.47 8.33
CA PHE A 135 22.09 3.51 7.58
C PHE A 135 21.76 4.91 8.09
N LEU A 136 20.48 5.20 8.41
CA LEU A 136 20.06 6.46 9.00
C LEU A 136 20.69 6.70 10.38
N ARG A 137 20.82 5.65 11.21
CA ARG A 137 21.49 5.74 12.53
C ARG A 137 23.00 5.92 12.43
N LYS A 138 23.62 5.33 11.42
CA LYS A 138 25.07 5.43 11.17
C LYS A 138 25.45 6.66 10.35
N TYR A 139 24.48 7.49 9.95
CA TYR A 139 24.70 8.65 9.08
C TYR A 139 25.33 8.28 7.72
N GLU A 140 25.10 7.05 7.24
CA GLU A 140 25.64 6.53 5.99
C GLU A 140 24.67 6.81 4.82
N TYR A 141 24.52 8.08 4.46
CA TYR A 141 23.54 8.50 3.46
C TYR A 141 23.81 7.99 2.03
N ARG A 142 25.08 7.74 1.68
CA ARG A 142 25.44 7.21 0.36
C ARG A 142 24.89 5.80 0.13
N LYS A 143 25.00 4.92 1.13
CA LYS A 143 24.46 3.56 1.08
C LYS A 143 22.92 3.57 1.05
N LEU A 144 22.32 4.57 1.68
CA LEU A 144 20.87 4.79 1.65
C LEU A 144 20.38 5.09 0.22
N VAL A 145 21.09 5.97 -0.50
CA VAL A 145 20.81 6.28 -1.91
C VAL A 145 21.04 5.05 -2.80
N GLU A 146 22.11 4.29 -2.58
CA GLU A 146 22.34 3.03 -3.30
C GLU A 146 21.23 2.00 -3.05
N HIS A 147 20.72 1.91 -1.82
CA HIS A 147 19.59 1.03 -1.48
C HIS A 147 18.27 1.50 -2.12
N MET A 148 18.06 2.81 -2.25
CA MET A 148 16.89 3.39 -2.94
C MET A 148 16.86 3.00 -4.43
N ILE A 149 18.03 2.96 -5.07
CA ILE A 149 18.17 2.69 -6.51
C ILE A 149 17.93 1.20 -6.85
N GLN A 150 18.10 0.30 -5.88
CA GLN A 150 17.98 -1.14 -6.14
C GLN A 150 16.57 -1.51 -6.65
N PRO A 151 16.47 -2.34 -7.71
CA PRO A 151 15.18 -2.72 -8.30
C PRO A 151 14.30 -3.54 -7.36
N SER A 152 14.87 -4.14 -6.32
CA SER A 152 14.17 -4.86 -5.25
C SER A 152 13.46 -3.95 -4.25
N THR A 153 13.77 -2.64 -4.25
CA THR A 153 13.23 -1.69 -3.28
C THR A 153 11.88 -1.17 -3.73
N ASN A 154 10.90 -1.20 -2.83
CA ASN A 154 9.57 -0.65 -3.09
C ASN A 154 9.67 0.87 -3.29
N GLU A 155 8.94 1.40 -4.28
CA GLU A 155 8.93 2.83 -4.65
C GLU A 155 8.56 3.72 -3.43
N LEU A 156 7.58 3.30 -2.62
CA LEU A 156 7.18 3.96 -1.38
C LEU A 156 8.29 4.06 -0.33
N VAL A 157 9.16 3.04 -0.24
CA VAL A 157 10.29 3.06 0.71
C VAL A 157 11.35 4.06 0.23
N GLY A 158 11.55 4.19 -1.09
CA GLY A 158 12.43 5.21 -1.65
C GLY A 158 11.94 6.64 -1.39
N PHE A 159 10.63 6.88 -1.46
CA PHE A 159 10.06 8.16 -1.03
C PHE A 159 10.25 8.44 0.45
N ALA A 160 10.01 7.44 1.31
CA ALA A 160 10.24 7.60 2.75
C ALA A 160 11.72 7.92 3.05
N ILE A 161 12.65 7.34 2.30
CA ILE A 161 14.08 7.65 2.36
C ILE A 161 14.34 9.12 2.00
N LEU A 162 13.76 9.62 0.90
CA LEU A 162 13.93 11.01 0.47
C LEU A 162 13.33 12.00 1.48
N ASP A 163 12.14 11.70 1.99
CA ASP A 163 11.48 12.52 3.02
C ASP A 163 12.31 12.58 4.30
N GLU A 164 12.82 11.44 4.79
CA GLU A 164 13.72 11.42 5.96
C GLU A 164 15.04 12.17 5.71
N LEU A 165 15.61 12.08 4.51
CA LEU A 165 16.81 12.84 4.15
C LEU A 165 16.55 14.35 4.12
N LEU A 166 15.39 14.75 3.62
CA LEU A 166 14.97 16.14 3.57
C LEU A 166 14.72 16.70 4.98
N GLN A 167 13.93 16.00 5.80
CA GLN A 167 13.63 16.40 7.17
C GLN A 167 14.89 16.52 8.05
N ARG A 168 15.93 15.73 7.76
CA ARG A 168 17.23 15.81 8.44
C ARG A 168 18.18 16.86 7.86
N GLY A 169 17.82 17.53 6.77
CA GLY A 169 18.71 18.42 6.02
C GLY A 169 19.94 17.72 5.43
N ALA A 170 19.86 16.40 5.28
CA ALA A 170 20.96 15.55 4.81
C ALA A 170 20.91 15.27 3.30
N LEU A 171 19.85 15.70 2.61
CA LEU A 171 19.61 15.45 1.20
C LEU A 171 20.76 15.96 0.32
N SER A 172 21.22 17.19 0.52
CA SER A 172 22.36 17.77 -0.20
C SER A 172 23.64 16.94 -0.01
N LYS A 173 23.91 16.49 1.22
CA LYS A 173 25.07 15.63 1.54
C LYS A 173 24.95 14.23 0.94
N ALA A 174 23.74 13.70 0.84
CA ALA A 174 23.47 12.38 0.26
C ALA A 174 23.68 12.38 -1.26
N LEU A 175 23.30 13.49 -1.93
CA LEU A 175 23.34 13.65 -3.38
C LEU A 175 24.59 14.38 -3.88
N TYR A 176 25.51 14.73 -2.99
CA TYR A 176 26.75 15.44 -3.32
C TYR A 176 27.72 14.57 -4.11
N ASN A 177 28.17 15.06 -5.27
CA ASN A 177 29.20 14.44 -6.12
C ASN A 177 29.00 12.92 -6.30
N LEU A 178 27.78 12.56 -6.68
CA LEU A 178 27.42 11.24 -7.14
C LEU A 178 28.17 10.96 -8.44
N GLY A 179 28.91 9.85 -8.48
CA GLY A 179 29.57 9.42 -9.70
C GLY A 179 28.55 9.17 -10.81
N GLU A 180 28.99 9.25 -12.06
CA GLU A 180 28.15 9.24 -13.26
C GLU A 180 27.15 8.06 -13.32
N LYS A 181 27.61 6.85 -12.97
CA LYS A 181 26.79 5.63 -12.95
C LYS A 181 25.63 5.71 -11.95
N LEU A 182 25.88 6.30 -10.77
CA LEU A 182 24.85 6.47 -9.75
C LEU A 182 23.89 7.59 -10.14
N CYS A 183 24.38 8.69 -10.73
CA CYS A 183 23.53 9.75 -11.28
C CYS A 183 22.55 9.21 -12.34
N LEU A 184 23.04 8.40 -13.29
CA LEU A 184 22.19 7.75 -14.28
C LEU A 184 21.10 6.88 -13.64
N ALA A 185 21.47 6.09 -12.63
CA ALA A 185 20.54 5.22 -11.95
C ALA A 185 19.50 6.01 -11.13
N CYS A 186 19.92 7.09 -10.46
CA CYS A 186 19.03 8.05 -9.82
C CYS A 186 18.05 8.66 -10.83
N LEU A 187 18.53 9.18 -11.97
CA LEU A 187 17.67 9.79 -12.99
C LEU A 187 16.65 8.79 -13.57
N ARG A 188 17.06 7.55 -13.82
CA ARG A 188 16.14 6.46 -14.24
C ARG A 188 15.11 6.16 -13.17
N TRP A 189 15.52 6.12 -11.91
CA TRP A 189 14.61 5.92 -10.78
C TRP A 189 13.62 7.08 -10.65
N PHE A 190 14.09 8.33 -10.66
CA PHE A 190 13.25 9.54 -10.64
C PHE A 190 12.26 9.56 -11.81
N SER A 191 12.70 9.21 -13.03
CA SER A 191 11.83 9.09 -14.20
C SER A 191 10.74 8.02 -14.06
N LYS A 192 11.02 6.91 -13.35
CA LYS A 192 10.04 5.86 -13.06
C LYS A 192 9.03 6.32 -12.00
N VAL A 193 9.54 6.97 -10.97
CA VAL A 193 8.79 7.41 -9.80
C VAL A 193 7.85 8.56 -10.13
N PHE A 194 8.30 9.51 -10.97
CA PHE A 194 7.50 10.66 -11.39
C PHE A 194 6.16 10.29 -12.04
N VAL A 195 6.11 9.19 -12.81
CA VAL A 195 4.88 8.75 -13.50
C VAL A 195 3.84 8.19 -12.53
N LYS A 196 4.25 7.75 -11.34
CA LYS A 196 3.39 7.05 -10.37
C LYS A 196 3.17 7.83 -9.08
N GLY A 197 3.87 8.95 -8.89
CA GLY A 197 3.86 9.68 -7.64
C GLY A 197 2.53 10.39 -7.38
N ASP A 198 2.09 10.38 -6.14
CA ASP A 198 0.96 11.21 -5.70
C ASP A 198 1.33 12.70 -5.74
N SER A 199 0.34 13.59 -5.81
CA SER A 199 0.55 15.06 -5.81
C SER A 199 1.43 15.55 -4.64
N LEU A 200 1.31 14.94 -3.46
CA LEU A 200 2.11 15.28 -2.27
C LEU A 200 3.60 14.95 -2.40
N GLN A 201 3.94 13.99 -3.26
CA GLN A 201 5.32 13.54 -3.46
C GLN A 201 6.08 14.39 -4.49
N HIS A 202 5.39 15.28 -5.20
CA HIS A 202 6.00 16.14 -6.23
C HIS A 202 6.95 17.17 -5.62
N HIS A 203 6.64 17.71 -4.44
CA HIS A 203 7.52 18.65 -3.76
C HIS A 203 8.86 18.01 -3.34
N LEU A 204 8.80 16.81 -2.76
CA LEU A 204 10.00 16.02 -2.42
C LEU A 204 10.84 15.73 -3.66
N PHE A 205 10.18 15.44 -4.78
CA PHE A 205 10.82 15.17 -6.06
C PHE A 205 11.52 16.41 -6.64
N GLU A 206 10.86 17.57 -6.59
CA GLU A 206 11.40 18.85 -7.04
C GLU A 206 12.69 19.20 -6.26
N GLU A 207 12.64 19.13 -4.92
CA GLU A 207 13.81 19.40 -4.09
C GLU A 207 14.94 18.39 -4.30
N ALA A 208 14.60 17.10 -4.46
CA ALA A 208 15.59 16.05 -4.74
C ALA A 208 16.26 16.24 -6.11
N ILE A 209 15.53 16.69 -7.14
CA ILE A 209 16.11 16.94 -8.46
C ILE A 209 16.93 18.21 -8.49
N HIS A 210 16.46 19.32 -7.91
CA HIS A 210 17.25 20.55 -7.84
C HIS A 210 18.57 20.30 -7.11
N THR A 211 18.52 19.65 -5.95
CA THR A 211 19.74 19.31 -5.20
C THR A 211 20.64 18.36 -5.98
N LEU A 212 20.09 17.38 -6.71
CA LEU A 212 20.87 16.49 -7.57
C LEU A 212 21.54 17.22 -8.74
N LEU A 213 20.86 18.17 -9.38
CA LEU A 213 21.41 18.94 -10.50
C LEU A 213 22.46 19.96 -10.04
N ASP A 214 22.24 20.64 -8.92
CA ASP A 214 23.14 21.69 -8.42
C ASP A 214 24.47 21.12 -7.91
N HIS A 215 24.44 19.98 -7.21
CA HIS A 215 25.62 19.44 -6.54
C HIS A 215 26.45 18.49 -7.41
N ASN A 216 25.97 18.11 -8.59
CA ASN A 216 26.66 17.17 -9.48
C ASN A 216 27.15 17.86 -10.75
N HIS A 217 28.44 18.18 -10.77
CA HIS A 217 29.10 18.80 -11.92
C HIS A 217 28.97 17.97 -13.21
N CYS A 218 28.83 16.65 -13.09
CA CYS A 218 28.63 15.73 -14.22
C CYS A 218 27.34 15.99 -15.02
N LEU A 219 26.40 16.78 -14.49
CA LEU A 219 25.13 17.12 -15.14
C LEU A 219 25.14 18.54 -15.74
N ASN A 220 26.22 19.31 -15.54
CA ASN A 220 26.34 20.71 -15.93
C ASN A 220 27.69 20.99 -16.66
N PRO A 221 27.81 20.72 -17.96
CA PRO A 221 26.90 20.00 -18.87
C PRO A 221 27.06 18.46 -18.80
N PRO A 222 26.04 17.68 -19.21
CA PRO A 222 26.10 16.22 -19.21
C PRO A 222 27.22 15.71 -20.12
N ALA A 223 28.18 15.00 -19.54
CA ALA A 223 29.40 14.57 -20.24
C ALA A 223 29.18 13.37 -21.17
N THR A 224 28.12 12.57 -20.94
CA THR A 224 27.88 11.32 -21.68
C THR A 224 26.51 11.29 -22.34
N PRO A 225 26.38 10.59 -23.50
CA PRO A 225 25.13 10.53 -24.26
C PRO A 225 24.01 9.79 -23.51
N GLU A 226 24.34 8.86 -22.61
CA GLU A 226 23.33 8.18 -21.79
C GLU A 226 22.68 9.14 -20.77
N LEU A 227 23.46 10.12 -20.28
CA LEU A 227 22.99 11.12 -19.33
C LEU A 227 22.07 12.13 -20.02
N THR A 228 22.44 12.59 -21.22
CA THR A 228 21.58 13.47 -22.02
C THR A 228 20.24 12.81 -22.30
N ASP A 229 20.23 11.56 -22.76
CA ASP A 229 19.01 10.81 -23.03
C ASP A 229 18.13 10.65 -21.78
N ALA A 230 18.74 10.46 -20.60
CA ALA A 230 18.01 10.33 -19.35
C ALA A 230 17.38 11.66 -18.90
N VAL A 231 18.10 12.77 -19.05
CA VAL A 231 17.60 14.13 -18.76
C VAL A 231 16.49 14.51 -19.74
N ASP A 232 16.65 14.23 -21.04
CA ASP A 232 15.64 14.51 -22.06
C ASP A 232 14.35 13.69 -21.84
N LYS A 233 14.49 12.43 -21.40
CA LYS A 233 13.32 11.61 -21.00
C LYS A 233 12.63 12.17 -19.77
N LEU A 234 13.39 12.70 -18.81
CA LEU A 234 12.83 13.29 -17.60
C LEU A 234 12.09 14.60 -17.93
N SER A 235 12.70 15.47 -18.73
CA SER A 235 12.10 16.75 -19.16
C SER A 235 10.82 16.53 -19.98
N SER A 236 10.82 15.55 -20.90
CA SER A 236 9.63 15.17 -21.67
C SER A 236 8.48 14.73 -20.76
N LYS A 237 8.77 13.90 -19.75
CA LYS A 237 7.78 13.46 -18.77
C LYS A 237 7.27 14.60 -17.89
N MET A 238 8.13 15.48 -17.43
CA MET A 238 7.72 16.69 -16.70
C MET A 238 6.78 17.56 -17.54
N GLY A 239 7.06 17.70 -18.85
CA GLY A 239 6.18 18.38 -19.78
C GLY A 239 4.80 17.71 -19.95
N GLU A 240 4.73 16.37 -19.98
CA GLU A 240 3.46 15.65 -20.00
C GLU A 240 2.65 15.86 -18.71
N GLU A 241 3.31 15.87 -17.56
CA GLU A 241 2.64 16.03 -16.27
C GLU A 241 2.12 17.45 -16.07
N LEU A 242 2.87 18.47 -16.49
CA LEU A 242 2.39 19.86 -16.48
C LEU A 242 1.11 20.00 -17.32
N LYS A 243 1.03 19.35 -18.48
CA LYS A 243 -0.20 19.32 -19.30
C LYS A 243 -1.36 18.61 -18.59
N ARG A 244 -1.10 17.50 -17.88
CA ARG A 244 -2.14 16.82 -17.10
C ARG A 244 -2.66 17.72 -15.97
N GLN A 245 -1.77 18.43 -15.28
CA GLN A 245 -2.14 19.36 -14.22
C GLN A 245 -2.96 20.55 -14.75
N GLU A 246 -2.61 21.08 -15.92
CA GLU A 246 -3.38 22.14 -16.60
C GLU A 246 -4.81 21.69 -16.88
N VAL A 247 -4.99 20.53 -17.53
CA VAL A 247 -6.32 19.95 -17.79
C VAL A 247 -7.10 19.67 -16.51
N MET A 248 -6.42 19.22 -15.44
CA MET A 248 -7.06 18.99 -14.14
C MET A 248 -7.51 20.30 -13.47
N MET A 249 -6.74 21.38 -13.61
CA MET A 249 -7.11 22.71 -13.10
C MET A 249 -8.30 23.28 -13.87
N GLU A 250 -8.34 23.12 -15.20
CA GLU A 250 -9.47 23.54 -16.03
C GLU A 250 -10.76 22.80 -15.64
N THR A 251 -10.71 21.47 -15.55
CA THR A 251 -11.87 20.64 -15.16
C THR A 251 -12.34 20.92 -13.74
N SER A 252 -11.41 21.13 -12.80
CA SER A 252 -11.73 21.58 -11.43
C SER A 252 -12.41 22.95 -11.43
N GLY A 253 -11.96 23.89 -12.26
CA GLY A 253 -12.58 25.19 -12.46
C GLY A 253 -14.01 25.09 -12.98
N MET A 254 -14.25 24.23 -13.99
CA MET A 254 -15.59 23.93 -14.51
C MET A 254 -16.50 23.27 -13.47
N PHE A 255 -15.96 22.33 -12.67
CA PHE A 255 -16.74 21.66 -11.65
C PHE A 255 -17.13 22.63 -10.53
N ARG A 256 -16.21 23.53 -10.14
CA ARG A 256 -16.46 24.55 -9.14
C ARG A 256 -17.49 25.59 -9.61
N SER A 257 -17.54 25.91 -10.90
CA SER A 257 -18.59 26.81 -11.42
C SER A 257 -19.97 26.17 -11.38
N ILE A 258 -20.08 24.86 -11.64
CA ILE A 258 -21.35 24.11 -11.51
C ILE A 258 -21.81 24.03 -10.05
N MET A 259 -20.89 23.78 -9.11
CA MET A 259 -21.22 23.63 -7.67
C MET A 259 -21.59 24.94 -6.97
N LEU A 260 -21.27 26.11 -7.57
CA LEU A 260 -21.60 27.42 -7.02
C LEU A 260 -22.96 27.98 -7.51
N VAL A 261 -23.62 27.26 -8.43
CA VAL A 261 -24.99 27.55 -8.91
C VAL A 261 -25.99 26.70 -8.12
#